data_AF-A0A1F5RBF0-F1
#
_entry.id   AF-A0A1F5RBF0-F1
#
_cell.length_a   1.000
_cell.length_b   1.000
_cell.length_c   1.000
_cell.angle_alpha   90.00
_cell.angle_beta   90.00
_cell.angle_gamma   90.00
#
_symmetry.space_group_name_H-M   'P 1'
#
loop_
_entity.id
_entity.type
_entity.pdbx_description
1 polymer ?
#
loop_
_entity_poly.entity_id
_entity_poly.type
_entity_poly.pdbx_seq_one_letter_code
_entity_poly.pdbx_strand_id
1 'polypeptide(L)'
;MSGGVRMKPYRSRTIRFHPLLEVDGWRLKTYSISVDGSPVAWDAFAAGLEMACEALPRPARAHGRSGVGFVIGRHLPPGTFRHRCAPRPAKLAGI
;
A
#
# COMPACT_ATOMS: atom_id res chain seq x y z
N MET A 1 7.27 17.73 34.00
CA MET A 1 6.87 16.32 33.78
C MET A 1 7.34 15.91 32.40
N SER A 2 8.49 15.25 32.29
CA SER A 2 9.07 14.86 30.99
C SER A 2 8.55 13.48 30.58
N GLY A 3 7.71 13.44 29.54
CA GLY A 3 7.28 12.19 28.91
C GLY A 3 8.42 11.62 28.08
N GLY A 4 9.16 10.66 28.64
CA GLY A 4 10.21 9.95 27.91
C GLY A 4 9.64 9.08 26.78
N VAL A 5 10.28 9.12 25.61
CA VAL A 5 9.94 8.25 24.48
C VAL A 5 10.22 6.79 24.86
N ARG A 6 9.17 5.97 24.97
CA ARG A 6 9.32 4.54 25.24
C ARG A 6 9.79 3.82 23.98
N MET A 7 11.09 3.56 23.89
CA MET A 7 11.68 2.74 22.84
C MET A 7 11.18 1.30 22.96
N LYS A 8 10.80 0.70 21.83
CA LYS A 8 10.48 -0.74 21.73
C LYS A 8 11.62 -1.46 21.00
N PRO A 9 12.03 -2.67 21.44
CA PRO A 9 13.01 -3.46 20.72
C PRO A 9 12.59 -3.72 19.28
N TYR A 10 13.58 -3.73 18.38
CA TYR A 10 13.36 -4.13 17.00
C TYR A 10 12.88 -5.60 16.94
N ARG A 11 11.83 -5.85 16.14
CA ARG A 11 11.34 -7.20 15.83
C ARG A 11 11.41 -7.39 14.32
N SER A 12 12.05 -8.48 13.90
CA SER A 12 12.11 -8.85 12.48
C SER A 12 10.70 -9.02 11.91
N ARG A 13 10.52 -8.61 10.65
CA ARG A 13 9.25 -8.67 9.93
C ARG A 13 9.39 -9.65 8.79
N THR A 14 8.39 -10.51 8.60
CA THR A 14 8.37 -11.42 7.47
C THR A 14 8.03 -10.62 6.22
N ILE A 15 8.90 -10.69 5.22
CA ILE A 15 8.68 -10.10 3.89
C ILE A 15 8.43 -11.25 2.92
N ARG A 16 7.35 -11.16 2.13
CA ARG A 16 7.04 -12.14 1.09
C ARG A 16 6.81 -11.42 -0.23
N PHE A 17 7.48 -11.90 -1.27
CA PHE A 17 7.23 -11.50 -2.65
C PHE A 17 6.01 -12.24 -3.18
N HIS A 18 5.18 -11.53 -3.93
CA HIS A 18 3.98 -12.02 -4.60
C HIS A 18 4.16 -11.91 -6.12
N PRO A 19 3.28 -12.53 -6.92
CA PRO A 19 3.31 -12.36 -8.36
C PRO A 19 3.38 -10.89 -8.78
N LEU A 20 4.06 -10.66 -9.91
CA LEU A 20 4.16 -9.34 -10.52
C LEU A 20 2.77 -8.85 -10.90
N LEU A 21 2.44 -7.61 -10.54
CA LEU A 21 1.23 -6.94 -11.00
C LEU A 21 1.55 -6.13 -12.26
N GLU A 22 0.85 -6.42 -13.35
CA GLU A 22 0.99 -5.69 -14.61
C GLU A 22 -0.29 -4.91 -14.92
N VAL A 23 -0.16 -3.61 -15.17
CA VAL A 23 -1.30 -2.69 -15.42
C VAL A 23 -0.86 -1.54 -16.31
N ASP A 24 -1.58 -1.27 -17.40
CA ASP A 24 -1.31 -0.15 -18.33
C ASP A 24 0.17 -0.01 -18.76
N GLY A 25 0.88 -1.13 -18.92
CA GLY A 25 2.31 -1.19 -19.27
C GLY A 25 3.28 -1.02 -18.09
N TRP A 26 2.78 -0.84 -16.87
CA TRP A 26 3.57 -0.89 -15.63
C TRP A 26 3.83 -2.33 -15.20
N ARG A 27 5.01 -2.55 -14.59
CA ARG A 27 5.41 -3.81 -13.95
C ARG A 27 5.70 -3.56 -12.48
N LEU A 28 4.80 -3.97 -11.61
CA LEU A 28 4.81 -3.64 -10.18
C LEU A 28 5.20 -4.87 -9.35
N LYS A 29 6.29 -4.76 -8.60
CA LYS A 29 6.72 -5.79 -7.65
C LYS A 29 5.87 -5.71 -6.39
N THR A 30 5.15 -6.78 -6.09
CA THR A 30 4.22 -6.82 -4.97
C THR A 30 4.85 -7.53 -3.78
N TYR A 31 4.83 -6.89 -2.61
CA TYR A 31 5.38 -7.41 -1.37
C TYR A 31 4.37 -7.30 -0.24
N SER A 32 4.36 -8.30 0.64
CA SER A 32 3.71 -8.20 1.94
C SER A 32 4.73 -8.12 3.07
N ILE A 33 4.44 -7.31 4.09
CA ILE A 33 5.21 -7.22 5.32
C ILE A 33 4.29 -7.56 6.50
N SER A 34 4.62 -8.57 7.30
CA SER A 34 3.87 -8.96 8.50
C SER A 34 4.76 -9.06 9.75
N VAL A 35 4.16 -8.82 10.91
CA VAL A 35 4.86 -8.82 12.22
C VAL A 35 4.85 -10.20 12.89
N ASP A 36 3.83 -10.99 12.58
CA ASP A 36 3.52 -12.30 13.15
C ASP A 36 3.55 -13.42 12.10
N GLY A 37 3.91 -13.11 10.85
CA GLY A 37 3.90 -14.06 9.74
C GLY A 37 2.52 -14.29 9.12
N SER A 38 1.46 -13.65 9.65
CA SER A 38 0.11 -13.76 9.11
C SER A 38 0.03 -13.26 7.66
N PRO A 39 -0.83 -13.86 6.82
CA PRO A 39 -1.03 -13.41 5.45
C PRO A 39 -1.69 -12.03 5.41
N VAL A 40 -1.33 -11.24 4.39
CA VAL A 40 -2.03 -10.00 4.06
C VAL A 40 -3.38 -10.34 3.45
N ALA A 41 -4.45 -9.73 3.97
CA ALA A 41 -5.78 -9.80 3.37
C ALA A 41 -5.86 -8.86 2.16
N TRP A 42 -5.37 -9.32 1.01
CA TRP A 42 -5.25 -8.49 -0.20
C TRP A 42 -6.59 -7.91 -0.70
N ASP A 43 -7.70 -8.60 -0.44
CA ASP A 43 -9.04 -8.09 -0.78
C ASP A 43 -9.34 -6.75 -0.11
N ALA A 44 -8.83 -6.54 1.11
CA ALA A 44 -8.98 -5.26 1.83
C ALA A 44 -8.17 -4.12 1.17
N PHE A 45 -7.21 -4.43 0.30
CA PHE A 45 -6.40 -3.47 -0.43
C PHE A 45 -6.92 -3.21 -1.85
N ALA A 46 -7.86 -4.01 -2.36
CA ALA A 46 -8.28 -3.99 -3.76
C ALA A 46 -8.67 -2.59 -4.25
N ALA A 47 -9.58 -1.90 -3.54
CA ALA A 47 -10.01 -0.55 -3.91
C ALA A 47 -8.88 0.49 -3.83
N GLY A 48 -7.97 0.35 -2.84
CA GLY A 48 -6.81 1.24 -2.72
C GLY A 48 -5.80 1.02 -3.85
N LEU A 49 -5.62 -0.24 -4.25
CA LEU A 49 -4.75 -0.62 -5.36
C LEU A 49 -5.30 -0.12 -6.69
N GLU A 50 -6.61 -0.27 -6.92
CA GLU A 50 -7.31 0.26 -8.10
C GLU A 50 -7.10 1.78 -8.23
N MET A 51 -7.42 2.54 -7.19
CA MET A 51 -7.20 4.01 -7.19
C MET A 51 -5.73 4.39 -7.43
N ALA A 52 -4.79 3.64 -6.85
CA ALA A 52 -3.37 3.90 -7.05
C ALA A 52 -2.94 3.63 -8.49
N CYS A 53 -3.44 2.56 -9.11
CA CYS A 53 -3.18 2.21 -10.50
C CYS A 53 -3.77 3.24 -11.47
N GLU A 54 -4.99 3.73 -11.23
CA GLU A 54 -5.62 4.78 -12.05
C GLU A 54 -4.83 6.10 -12.01
N ALA A 55 -4.21 6.41 -10.88
CA ALA A 55 -3.39 7.60 -10.73
C ALA A 55 -2.00 7.48 -11.40
N LEU A 56 -1.62 6.30 -11.91
CA LEU A 56 -0.31 6.12 -12.53
C LEU A 56 -0.22 6.91 -13.84
N PRO A 57 0.89 7.64 -14.05
CA PRO A 57 1.10 8.33 -15.31
C PRO A 57 1.12 7.38 -16.52
N ARG A 58 0.56 7.86 -17.63
CA ARG A 58 0.56 7.16 -18.93
C ARG A 58 1.34 8.00 -19.97
N PRO A 59 2.18 7.38 -20.81
CA PRO A 59 2.54 5.97 -20.81
C PRO A 59 3.42 5.58 -19.61
N ALA A 60 3.40 4.29 -19.24
CA ALA A 60 4.22 3.74 -18.16
C ALA A 60 5.71 3.94 -18.42
N ARG A 61 6.14 3.87 -19.68
CA ARG A 61 7.52 4.14 -20.11
C ARG A 61 7.61 5.48 -20.81
N ALA A 62 8.52 6.32 -20.34
CA ALA A 62 8.83 7.62 -20.93
C ALA A 62 10.31 7.95 -20.65
N HIS A 63 10.81 9.06 -21.21
CA HIS A 63 12.14 9.53 -20.85
C HIS A 63 12.23 9.76 -19.32
N GLY A 64 13.13 9.07 -18.64
CA GLY A 64 13.25 9.10 -17.17
C GLY A 64 12.24 8.25 -16.39
N ARG A 65 11.39 7.45 -17.05
CA ARG A 65 10.43 6.54 -16.40
C ARG A 65 10.48 5.15 -17.04
N SER A 66 10.93 4.15 -16.27
CA SER A 66 11.14 2.78 -16.74
C SER A 66 9.89 1.90 -16.73
N GLY A 67 8.75 2.39 -16.21
CA GLY A 67 7.51 1.62 -16.11
C GLY A 67 7.57 0.49 -15.08
N VAL A 68 8.37 0.64 -14.02
CA VAL A 68 8.41 -0.30 -12.90
C VAL A 68 8.06 0.40 -11.60
N GLY A 69 7.51 -0.35 -10.65
CA GLY A 69 7.12 0.18 -9.33
C GLY A 69 6.98 -0.90 -8.27
N PHE A 70 6.51 -0.50 -7.09
CA PHE A 70 6.37 -1.36 -5.92
C PHE A 70 5.00 -1.20 -5.29
N VAL A 71 4.39 -2.32 -4.90
CA VAL A 71 3.18 -2.37 -4.07
C VAL A 71 3.55 -3.04 -2.76
N ILE A 72 3.26 -2.37 -1.64
CA ILE A 72 3.59 -2.87 -0.30
C ILE A 72 2.31 -2.99 0.53
N GLY A 73 1.88 -4.22 0.75
CA GLY A 73 0.80 -4.55 1.68
C GLY A 73 1.37 -4.75 3.09
N ARG A 74 0.98 -3.90 4.03
CA ARG A 74 1.39 -4.07 5.44
C ARG A 74 0.28 -4.76 6.22
N HIS A 75 0.55 -5.96 6.71
CA HIS A 75 -0.31 -6.58 7.70
C HIS A 75 -0.03 -5.99 9.08
N LEU A 76 -1.11 -5.70 9.80
CA LEU A 76 -1.08 -5.26 11.18
C LEU A 76 -1.99 -6.17 12.00
N PRO A 77 -1.60 -6.50 13.25
CA PRO A 77 -2.48 -7.22 14.15
C PRO A 77 -3.83 -6.48 14.31
N PRO A 78 -4.93 -7.21 14.54
CA PRO A 78 -6.23 -6.62 14.84
C PRO A 78 -6.11 -5.59 15.97
N GLY A 79 -6.81 -4.46 15.84
CA GLY A 79 -6.81 -3.38 16.84
C GLY A 79 -5.69 -2.34 16.70
N THR A 80 -4.74 -2.51 15.77
CA THR A 80 -3.66 -1.53 15.52
C THR A 80 -4.13 -0.33 14.69
N PHE A 81 -5.21 -0.46 13.93
CA PHE A 81 -5.77 0.62 13.11
C PHE A 81 -7.13 1.04 13.67
N ARG A 82 -7.21 2.25 14.25
CA ARG A 82 -8.46 2.91 14.68
C ARG A 82 -8.75 4.16 13.85
N HIS A 83 -8.71 4.06 12.52
CA HIS A 83 -9.21 5.12 11.66
C HIS A 83 -10.40 4.65 10.84
N ARG A 84 -11.56 5.26 11.12
CA ARG A 84 -12.65 5.40 10.14
C ARG A 84 -12.06 6.17 8.96
N CYS A 85 -11.79 5.48 7.86
CA CYS A 85 -11.62 6.15 6.58
C CYS A 85 -13.03 6.65 6.22
N ALA A 86 -13.37 7.88 6.59
CA ALA A 86 -14.60 8.48 6.11
C ALA A 86 -14.47 8.62 4.58
N PRO A 87 -15.49 8.23 3.80
CA PRO A 87 -15.47 8.45 2.35
C PRO A 87 -15.28 9.95 2.10
N ARG A 88 -14.31 10.32 1.25
CA ARG A 88 -14.24 11.70 0.76
C ARG A 88 -15.55 11.98 0.02
N PRO A 89 -16.25 13.09 0.29
CA PRO A 89 -17.38 13.47 -0.53
C PRO A 89 -16.88 13.70 -1.97
N ALA A 90 -17.55 13.07 -2.92
CA ALA A 90 -17.35 13.33 -4.34
C ALA A 90 -17.57 14.83 -4.56
N LYS A 91 -16.55 15.52 -5.09
CA LYS A 91 -16.70 16.91 -5.50
C LYS A 91 -17.67 16.89 -6.68
N LEU A 92 -18.92 17.30 -6.47
CA LEU A 92 -19.86 17.56 -7.56
C LEU A 92 -19.17 18.60 -8.47
N ALA A 93 -18.83 18.18 -9.68
CA ALA A 93 -18.45 19.11 -10.73
C ALA A 93 -19.68 19.96 -11.03
N GLY A 94 -19.63 21.23 -10.62
CA GLY A 94 -20.64 22.22 -10.95
C GLY A 94 -20.64 22.48 -12.45
N ILE A 95 -21.85 22.40 -13.00
CA ILE A 95 -22.30 22.98 -14.26
C ILE A 95 -22.30 24.51 -14.09
#